data_AF-A0A7H8K9W8-F1
#
_entry.id   AF-A0A7H8K9W8-F1
#
_cell.length_a   1.000
_cell.length_b   1.000
_cell.length_c   1.000
_cell.angle_alpha   90.00
_cell.angle_beta   90.00
_cell.angle_gamma   90.00
#
_symmetry.space_group_name_H-M   'P 1'
#
loop_
_entity.id
_entity.type
_entity.pdbx_description
1 polymer ?
#
loop_
_entity_poly.entity_id
_entity_poly.type
_entity_poly.pdbx_seq_one_letter_code
_entity_poly.pdbx_strand_id
1 'polypeptide(L)'
;MIYATADASEGDDVESVNLDWEQGRNLNSCREPGDVDAAFDRGEGHVGVALIALVHNNPDTDAVLPRVARGLRSPNPETRRQSLLALTHTARLHGRVDAITVELLHALLSDRTPINDESAYEVRGTATQTVGDLQVFLPSEQLPAWVNHFTGC
;
A
#
# COMPACT_ATOMS: atom_id res chain seq x y z
N MET A 1 17.95 -56.21 3.71
CA MET A 1 16.59 -56.11 4.29
C MET A 1 16.22 -54.65 4.26
N ILE A 2 15.04 -54.38 3.70
CA ILE A 2 14.49 -53.08 3.29
C ILE A 2 14.23 -52.21 4.53
N TYR A 3 14.44 -50.90 4.44
CA TYR A 3 13.48 -49.85 4.81
C TYR A 3 13.96 -48.51 4.22
N ALA A 4 13.45 -48.21 3.02
CA ALA A 4 13.30 -46.86 2.54
C ALA A 4 11.92 -46.36 2.96
N THR A 5 11.88 -45.14 3.52
CA THR A 5 10.96 -44.02 3.26
C THR A 5 10.93 -43.12 4.49
N ALA A 6 11.67 -42.02 4.42
CA ALA A 6 11.35 -40.81 5.17
C ALA A 6 11.20 -39.72 4.12
N ASP A 7 9.94 -39.57 3.73
CA ASP A 7 9.26 -38.34 3.33
C ASP A 7 10.13 -37.08 3.47
N ALA A 8 10.60 -36.56 2.34
CA ALA A 8 11.30 -35.29 2.27
C ALA A 8 10.40 -34.31 1.53
N SER A 9 9.58 -33.63 2.32
CA SER A 9 9.12 -32.25 2.14
C SER A 9 8.89 -31.82 0.69
N GLU A 10 7.63 -31.85 0.27
CA GLU A 10 7.12 -30.97 -0.78
C GLU A 10 7.45 -29.52 -0.37
N GLY A 11 8.53 -28.99 -0.91
CA GLY A 11 8.74 -27.55 -0.95
C GLY A 11 7.61 -26.99 -1.79
N ASP A 12 6.80 -26.13 -1.18
CA ASP A 12 5.79 -25.33 -1.85
C ASP A 12 6.53 -24.42 -2.83
N ASP A 13 6.76 -24.92 -4.05
CA ASP A 13 7.23 -24.13 -5.19
C ASP A 13 6.09 -23.16 -5.52
N VAL A 14 6.03 -22.04 -4.78
CA VAL A 14 5.11 -20.95 -5.07
C VAL A 14 5.43 -20.50 -6.49
N GLU A 15 4.55 -20.89 -7.42
CA GLU A 15 4.67 -20.56 -8.83
C GLU A 15 4.91 -19.06 -8.96
N SER A 16 6.08 -18.68 -9.50
CA SER A 16 6.45 -17.28 -9.67
C SER A 16 5.47 -16.65 -10.66
N VAL A 17 4.56 -15.82 -10.15
CA VAL A 17 3.55 -15.15 -10.96
C VAL A 17 4.23 -14.12 -11.84
N ASN A 18 4.02 -14.21 -13.16
CA ASN A 18 4.50 -13.18 -14.07
C ASN A 18 3.64 -11.90 -13.92
N LEU A 19 4.22 -10.89 -13.28
CA LEU A 19 3.61 -9.58 -13.06
C LEU A 19 3.81 -8.70 -14.30
N ASP A 20 2.70 -8.37 -14.97
CA ASP A 20 2.70 -7.49 -16.15
C ASP A 20 2.46 -6.05 -15.70
N TRP A 21 3.56 -5.33 -15.49
CA TRP A 21 3.56 -3.95 -15.01
C TRP A 21 3.09 -2.95 -16.06
N GLU A 22 3.32 -3.26 -17.35
CA GLU A 22 2.94 -2.40 -18.47
C GLU A 22 1.42 -2.37 -18.61
N GLN A 23 0.77 -3.54 -18.60
CA GLN A 23 -0.69 -3.65 -18.75
C GLN A 23 -1.45 -3.74 -17.42
N GLY A 24 -0.73 -3.77 -16.29
CA GLY A 24 -1.31 -3.88 -14.95
C GLY A 24 -1.95 -5.25 -14.66
N ARG A 25 -1.54 -6.32 -15.35
CA ARG A 25 -2.14 -7.66 -15.20
C ARG A 25 -1.42 -8.48 -14.13
N ASN A 26 -2.18 -9.32 -13.45
CA ASN A 26 -1.72 -10.19 -12.35
C ASN A 26 -1.13 -9.45 -11.13
N LEU A 27 -1.17 -8.12 -11.09
CA LEU A 27 -0.62 -7.33 -9.97
C LEU A 27 -1.33 -7.60 -8.64
N ASN A 28 -2.57 -8.11 -8.68
CA ASN A 28 -3.31 -8.56 -7.51
C ASN A 28 -2.65 -9.75 -6.78
N SER A 29 -1.74 -10.46 -7.46
CA SER A 29 -0.94 -11.55 -6.89
C SER A 29 0.40 -11.09 -6.33
N CYS A 30 0.73 -9.79 -6.37
CA CYS A 30 1.97 -9.27 -5.81
C CYS A 30 2.07 -9.56 -4.31
N ARG A 31 3.16 -10.22 -3.87
CA ARG A 31 3.41 -10.59 -2.47
C ARG A 31 4.78 -10.14 -1.95
N GLU A 32 5.73 -9.92 -2.85
CA GLU A 32 7.11 -9.66 -2.49
C GLU A 32 7.37 -8.14 -2.42
N PRO A 33 7.87 -7.60 -1.28
CA PRO A 33 8.21 -6.19 -1.18
C PRO A 33 9.28 -5.76 -2.20
N GLY A 34 10.19 -6.67 -2.57
CA GLY A 34 11.24 -6.43 -3.55
C GLY A 34 10.72 -6.20 -4.97
N ASP A 35 9.59 -6.83 -5.35
CA ASP A 35 8.97 -6.61 -6.66
C ASP A 35 8.43 -5.19 -6.78
N VAL A 36 7.83 -4.68 -5.70
CA VAL A 36 7.33 -3.31 -5.60
C VAL A 36 8.49 -2.31 -5.63
N ASP A 37 9.60 -2.59 -4.95
CA ASP A 37 10.79 -1.74 -5.00
C ASP A 37 11.34 -1.63 -6.43
N ALA A 38 11.50 -2.78 -7.10
CA ALA A 38 11.98 -2.82 -8.47
C ALA A 38 11.03 -2.10 -9.43
N ALA A 39 9.71 -2.21 -9.23
CA ALA A 39 8.71 -1.48 -10.02
C ALA A 39 8.78 0.03 -9.80
N PHE A 40 8.98 0.48 -8.56
CA PHE A 40 9.23 1.89 -8.30
C PHE A 40 10.52 2.39 -8.96
N ASP A 41 11.59 1.59 -8.94
CA ASP A 41 12.88 1.95 -9.57
C ASP A 41 12.75 2.08 -11.10
N ARG A 42 11.90 1.25 -11.73
CA ARG A 42 11.59 1.33 -13.16
C ARG A 42 10.59 2.44 -13.52
N GLY A 43 9.92 3.04 -12.53
CA GLY A 43 8.89 4.04 -12.75
C GLY A 43 7.59 3.46 -13.33
N GLU A 44 7.25 2.22 -12.98
CA GLU A 44 6.07 1.53 -13.50
C GLU A 44 4.76 2.28 -13.16
N GLY A 45 3.92 2.50 -14.17
CA GLY A 45 2.67 3.27 -14.00
C GLY A 45 1.66 2.62 -13.05
N HIS A 46 1.71 1.30 -12.90
CA HIS A 46 0.77 0.51 -12.08
C HIS A 46 1.32 0.09 -10.71
N VAL A 47 2.47 0.64 -10.28
CA VAL A 47 3.11 0.24 -9.02
C VAL A 47 2.21 0.42 -7.78
N GLY A 48 1.33 1.43 -7.77
CA GLY A 48 0.40 1.64 -6.66
C GLY A 48 -0.68 0.55 -6.56
N VAL A 49 -1.08 -0.08 -7.67
CA VAL A 49 -2.01 -1.23 -7.67
C VAL A 49 -1.34 -2.43 -7.01
N ALA A 50 -0.10 -2.73 -7.41
CA ALA A 50 0.69 -3.80 -6.83
C ALA A 50 0.98 -3.55 -5.34
N LEU A 51 1.14 -2.30 -4.93
CA LEU A 51 1.30 -1.93 -3.53
C LEU A 51 0.05 -2.23 -2.69
N ILE A 52 -1.15 -1.97 -3.21
CA ILE A 52 -2.40 -2.39 -2.54
C ILE A 52 -2.45 -3.91 -2.41
N ALA A 53 -2.07 -4.64 -3.46
CA ALA A 53 -2.02 -6.11 -3.41
C ALA A 53 -0.98 -6.62 -2.39
N LEU A 54 0.18 -5.98 -2.31
CA LEU A 54 1.22 -6.29 -1.33
C LEU A 54 0.66 -6.21 0.10
N VAL A 55 -0.08 -5.15 0.44
CA VAL A 55 -0.72 -5.00 1.77
C VAL A 55 -1.66 -6.18 2.10
N HIS A 56 -2.37 -6.71 1.10
CA HIS A 56 -3.31 -7.82 1.29
C HIS A 56 -2.60 -9.17 1.39
N ASN A 57 -1.51 -9.35 0.65
CA ASN A 57 -0.85 -10.63 0.49
C ASN A 57 0.36 -10.82 1.40
N ASN A 58 0.89 -9.74 1.99
CA ASN A 58 2.06 -9.76 2.86
C ASN A 58 1.70 -9.30 4.29
N PRO A 59 1.80 -10.18 5.29
CA PRO A 59 1.49 -9.83 6.69
C PRO A 59 2.60 -9.03 7.38
N ASP A 60 3.82 -8.97 6.82
CA ASP A 60 4.92 -8.21 7.40
C ASP A 60 4.73 -6.71 7.17
N THR A 61 4.07 -6.06 8.13
CA THR A 61 3.78 -4.64 8.06
C THR A 61 5.05 -3.77 8.09
N ASP A 62 6.13 -4.25 8.71
CA ASP A 62 7.40 -3.51 8.77
C ASP A 62 8.13 -3.53 7.41
N ALA A 63 7.91 -4.58 6.61
CA ALA A 63 8.30 -4.60 5.21
C ALA A 63 7.37 -3.75 4.32
N VAL A 64 6.06 -3.69 4.60
CA VAL A 64 5.08 -3.00 3.74
C VAL A 64 5.12 -1.47 3.90
N LEU A 65 5.12 -0.96 5.14
CA LEU A 65 4.99 0.48 5.41
C LEU A 65 6.05 1.37 4.73
N PRO A 66 7.33 0.97 4.62
CA PRO A 66 8.32 1.73 3.85
C PRO A 66 7.94 1.93 2.37
N ARG A 67 7.30 0.93 1.74
CA ARG A 67 6.84 1.03 0.35
C ARG A 67 5.59 1.91 0.23
N VAL A 68 4.70 1.85 1.22
CA VAL A 68 3.58 2.80 1.32
C VAL A 68 4.11 4.24 1.41
N ALA A 69 5.07 4.50 2.30
CA ALA A 69 5.70 5.81 2.42
C ALA A 69 6.42 6.25 1.13
N ARG A 70 7.04 5.33 0.39
CA ARG A 70 7.62 5.62 -0.93
C ARG A 70 6.56 6.02 -1.94
N GLY A 71 5.45 5.30 -2.01
CA GLY A 71 4.34 5.58 -2.91
C GLY A 71 3.62 6.91 -2.61
N LEU A 72 3.45 7.26 -1.33
CA LEU A 72 2.90 8.57 -0.92
C LEU A 72 3.76 9.76 -1.37
N ARG A 73 5.07 9.54 -1.61
CA ARG A 73 6.01 10.54 -2.15
C ARG A 73 6.11 10.53 -3.68
N SER A 74 5.39 9.63 -4.36
CA SER A 74 5.51 9.49 -5.81
C SER A 74 5.18 10.80 -6.54
N PRO A 75 5.91 11.16 -7.61
CA PRO A 75 5.54 12.29 -8.46
C PRO A 75 4.22 12.05 -9.20
N ASN A 76 3.84 10.78 -9.41
CA ASN A 76 2.59 10.40 -10.08
C ASN A 76 1.40 10.52 -9.10
N PRO A 77 0.39 11.36 -9.38
CA PRO A 77 -0.76 11.57 -8.49
C PRO A 77 -1.61 10.31 -8.30
N GLU A 78 -1.76 9.46 -9.32
CA GLU A 78 -2.48 8.20 -9.20
C GLU A 78 -1.74 7.23 -8.28
N THR A 79 -0.41 7.18 -8.35
CA THR A 79 0.39 6.38 -7.40
C THR A 79 0.23 6.87 -5.96
N ARG A 80 0.21 8.20 -5.73
CA ARG A 80 -0.05 8.75 -4.39
C ARG A 80 -1.44 8.36 -3.88
N ARG A 81 -2.46 8.48 -4.73
CA ARG A 81 -3.84 8.07 -4.43
C ARG A 81 -3.93 6.59 -4.06
N GLN A 82 -3.33 5.72 -4.85
CA GLN A 82 -3.31 4.27 -4.58
C GLN A 82 -2.52 3.95 -3.31
N SER A 83 -1.49 4.72 -2.99
CA SER A 83 -0.72 4.56 -1.74
C SER A 83 -1.50 5.00 -0.50
N LEU A 84 -2.38 6.00 -0.63
CA LEU A 84 -3.35 6.36 0.41
C LEU A 84 -4.34 5.23 0.67
N LEU A 85 -4.83 4.56 -0.39
CA LEU A 85 -5.65 3.37 -0.24
C LEU A 85 -4.88 2.21 0.41
N ALA A 86 -3.62 1.99 0.01
CA ALA A 86 -2.76 0.99 0.63
C ALA A 86 -2.57 1.28 2.14
N LEU A 87 -2.43 2.54 2.54
CA LEU A 87 -2.37 2.95 3.95
C LEU A 87 -3.68 2.64 4.69
N THR A 88 -4.84 2.98 4.11
CA THR A 88 -6.16 2.60 4.65
C THR A 88 -6.26 1.09 4.85
N HIS A 89 -5.85 0.29 3.85
CA HIS A 89 -5.87 -1.16 3.95
C HIS A 89 -4.91 -1.69 5.02
N THR A 90 -3.75 -1.04 5.18
CA THR A 90 -2.78 -1.41 6.22
C THR A 90 -3.39 -1.21 7.61
N ALA A 91 -4.00 -0.06 7.85
CA ALA A 91 -4.71 0.22 9.10
C ALA A 91 -5.85 -0.79 9.36
N ARG A 92 -6.66 -1.07 8.34
CA ARG A 92 -7.80 -1.99 8.44
C ARG A 92 -7.39 -3.44 8.71
N LEU A 93 -6.39 -3.94 8.01
CA LEU A 93 -6.00 -5.37 8.04
C LEU A 93 -5.03 -5.66 9.17
N HIS A 94 -4.10 -4.75 9.44
CA HIS A 94 -2.98 -4.98 10.35
C HIS A 94 -3.07 -4.16 11.64
N GLY A 95 -4.07 -3.27 11.76
CA GLY A 95 -4.35 -2.54 13.00
C GLY A 95 -3.25 -1.58 13.43
N ARG A 96 -2.39 -1.16 12.50
CA ARG A 96 -1.28 -0.23 12.75
C ARG A 96 -0.89 0.58 11.51
N VAL A 97 -0.30 1.74 11.76
CA VAL A 97 0.44 2.56 10.78
C VAL A 97 1.69 3.12 11.47
N ASP A 98 2.63 3.70 10.72
CA ASP A 98 3.79 4.37 11.31
C ASP A 98 3.67 5.91 11.27
N ALA A 99 4.50 6.59 12.05
CA ALA A 99 4.49 8.05 12.11
C ALA A 99 4.82 8.70 10.74
N ILE A 100 5.72 8.08 9.96
CA ILE A 100 6.17 8.61 8.67
C ILE A 100 5.02 8.65 7.67
N THR A 101 4.25 7.58 7.55
CA THR A 101 3.10 7.51 6.64
C THR A 101 2.00 8.49 7.05
N VAL A 102 1.78 8.69 8.36
CA VAL A 102 0.81 9.68 8.86
C VAL A 102 1.27 11.12 8.61
N GLU A 103 2.56 11.42 8.76
CA GLU A 103 3.12 12.74 8.39
C GLU A 103 2.98 13.03 6.89
N LEU A 104 3.23 12.03 6.03
CA LEU A 104 3.03 12.15 4.60
C LEU A 104 1.56 12.35 4.24
N LEU A 105 0.65 11.62 4.88
CA LEU A 105 -0.79 11.82 4.76
C LEU A 105 -1.17 13.27 5.09
N HIS A 106 -0.61 13.84 6.16
CA HIS A 106 -0.87 15.23 6.56
C HIS A 106 -0.49 16.22 5.44
N ALA A 107 0.67 16.03 4.81
CA ALA A 107 1.09 16.86 3.68
C ALA A 107 0.13 16.74 2.47
N LEU A 108 -0.37 15.54 2.19
CA LEU A 108 -1.29 15.27 1.08
C LEU A 108 -2.70 15.86 1.27
N LEU A 109 -3.07 16.29 2.48
CA LEU A 109 -4.30 17.05 2.70
C LEU A 109 -4.31 18.43 2.01
N SER A 110 -3.15 18.90 1.52
CA SER A 110 -3.03 20.11 0.70
C SER A 110 -2.82 19.82 -0.79
N ASP A 111 -2.72 18.55 -1.20
CA ASP A 111 -2.39 18.16 -2.57
C ASP A 111 -3.61 18.25 -3.51
N ARG A 112 -3.68 19.34 -4.27
CA ARG A 112 -4.73 19.63 -5.26
C ARG A 112 -4.46 19.04 -6.63
N THR A 113 -3.43 18.21 -6.79
CA THR A 113 -3.11 17.61 -8.09
C THR A 113 -4.28 16.72 -8.53
N PRO A 114 -4.84 16.93 -9.73
CA PRO A 114 -5.81 16.01 -10.32
C PRO A 114 -5.19 14.63 -10.48
N ILE A 115 -5.99 13.58 -10.28
CA ILE A 115 -5.52 12.20 -10.41
C ILE A 115 -5.12 11.87 -11.86
N ASN A 116 -5.86 12.42 -12.81
CA ASN A 116 -5.52 12.44 -14.24
C ASN A 116 -6.19 13.66 -14.88
N ASP A 117 -5.82 13.96 -16.12
CA ASP A 117 -6.24 15.19 -16.83
C ASP A 117 -7.76 15.29 -17.05
N GLU A 118 -8.49 14.17 -16.94
CA GLU A 118 -9.94 14.08 -17.16
C GLU A 118 -10.75 14.03 -15.86
N SER A 119 -10.08 13.91 -14.70
CA SER A 119 -10.72 13.66 -13.42
C SER A 119 -10.91 14.96 -12.63
N ALA A 120 -12.15 15.19 -12.16
CA ALA A 120 -12.44 16.22 -11.15
C ALA A 120 -11.94 15.83 -9.75
N TYR A 121 -11.43 14.61 -9.56
CA TYR A 121 -10.92 14.13 -8.27
C TYR A 121 -9.45 14.50 -8.10
N GLU A 122 -9.14 15.07 -6.93
CA GLU A 122 -7.80 15.44 -6.50
C GLU A 122 -7.25 14.42 -5.49
N VAL A 123 -5.93 14.33 -5.38
CA VAL A 123 -5.25 13.50 -4.35
C VAL A 123 -5.76 13.85 -2.94
N ARG A 124 -5.99 15.13 -2.64
CA ARG A 124 -6.56 15.60 -1.37
C ARG A 124 -7.87 14.91 -1.00
N GLY A 125 -8.75 14.64 -1.96
CA GLY A 125 -10.03 14.00 -1.68
C GLY A 125 -9.83 12.62 -1.04
N THR A 126 -8.90 11.83 -1.60
CA THR A 126 -8.52 10.55 -1.02
C THR A 126 -7.79 10.70 0.30
N ALA A 127 -6.93 11.72 0.47
CA ALA A 127 -6.25 11.95 1.74
C ALA A 127 -7.26 12.26 2.88
N THR A 128 -8.27 13.10 2.62
CA THR A 128 -9.36 13.37 3.56
C THR A 128 -10.09 12.08 3.96
N GLN A 129 -10.39 11.22 3.00
CA GLN A 129 -11.03 9.93 3.26
C GLN A 129 -10.13 9.02 4.10
N THR A 130 -8.84 8.91 3.77
CA THR A 130 -7.88 8.10 4.53
C THR A 130 -7.79 8.55 5.98
N VAL A 131 -7.84 9.84 6.30
CA VAL A 131 -7.89 10.31 7.70
C VAL A 131 -9.11 9.76 8.44
N GLY A 132 -10.29 9.82 7.82
CA GLY A 132 -11.52 9.25 8.39
C GLY A 132 -11.42 7.74 8.57
N ASP A 133 -10.85 7.03 7.61
CA ASP A 133 -10.61 5.58 7.71
C ASP A 133 -9.65 5.25 8.87
N LEU A 134 -8.58 6.03 9.08
CA LEU A 134 -7.68 5.82 10.21
C LEU A 134 -8.40 6.00 11.55
N GLN A 135 -9.27 7.00 11.68
CA GLN A 135 -10.10 7.20 12.88
C GLN A 135 -11.08 6.02 13.13
N VAL A 136 -11.53 5.35 12.07
CA VAL A 136 -12.45 4.20 12.16
C VAL A 136 -11.71 2.92 12.55
N PHE A 137 -10.53 2.69 11.96
CA PHE A 137 -9.83 1.41 12.09
C PHE A 137 -8.84 1.35 13.25
N LEU A 138 -8.34 2.50 13.72
CA LEU A 138 -7.32 2.54 14.76
C LEU A 138 -7.86 3.17 16.04
N PRO A 139 -7.43 2.70 17.21
CA PRO A 139 -7.76 3.33 18.48
C PRO A 139 -7.11 4.72 18.57
N SER A 140 -7.79 5.65 19.23
CA SER A 140 -7.36 7.07 19.25
C SER A 140 -5.99 7.27 19.92
N GLU A 141 -5.57 6.36 20.81
CA GLU A 141 -4.26 6.38 21.46
C GLU A 141 -3.10 6.10 20.49
N GLN A 142 -3.36 5.46 19.35
CA GLN A 142 -2.37 5.23 18.29
C GLN A 142 -2.30 6.39 17.28
N LEU A 143 -3.25 7.31 17.32
CA LEU A 143 -3.38 8.37 16.34
C LEU A 143 -2.83 9.70 16.87
N PRO A 144 -2.12 10.48 16.04
CA PRO A 144 -1.76 11.84 16.40
C PRO A 144 -2.98 12.70 16.70
N ALA A 145 -2.82 13.69 17.57
CA ALA A 145 -3.92 14.58 17.96
C ALA A 145 -4.63 15.23 16.76
N TRP A 146 -3.88 15.62 15.71
CA TRP A 146 -4.47 16.22 14.52
C TRP A 146 -5.39 15.25 13.76
N VAL A 147 -5.05 13.95 13.74
CA VAL A 147 -5.91 12.91 13.13
C VAL A 147 -7.16 12.77 13.98
N ASN A 148 -7.03 12.62 15.31
CA ASN A 148 -8.17 12.42 16.21
C ASN A 148 -9.20 13.57 16.16
N HIS A 149 -8.74 14.80 15.92
CA HIS A 149 -9.61 15.98 15.86
C HIS A 149 -9.91 16.44 14.43
N PHE A 150 -9.50 15.66 13.43
CA PHE A 150 -9.77 16.00 12.04
C PHE A 150 -11.26 15.86 11.75
N THR A 151 -11.91 16.99 11.47
CA THR A 151 -13.29 17.05 10.99
C THR A 151 -13.24 17.49 9.53
N GLY A 152 -13.06 16.54 8.61
CA GLY A 152 -13.08 16.84 7.18
C GLY A 152 -14.44 17.39 6.75
N CYS A 153 -14.47 18.60 6.18
CA CYS A 153 -15.63 19.14 5.48
C CYS A 153 -15.84 18.47 4.13
#